data_AF-A0A7D5M319-F1
#
_entry.id   AF-A0A7D5M319-F1
#
_cell.length_a   1.000
_cell.length_b   1.000
_cell.length_c   1.000
_cell.angle_alpha   90.00
_cell.angle_beta   90.00
_cell.angle_gamma   90.00
#
_symmetry.space_group_name_H-M   'P 1'
#
loop_
_entity.id
_entity.type
_entity.pdbx_description
1 polymer ?
#
loop_
_entity_poly.entity_id
_entity_poly.type
_entity_poly.pdbx_seq_one_letter_code
_entity_poly.pdbx_strand_id
1 'polypeptide(L)'
;MNKSLRYIALLAILPLFTAGMTTDYFSDAEALKSKGTGTSQYGSSTNICGLDLCSNYPGGKAAWKADQGSSVAPVAPVEKSMEKETMMEKETMMEKETMMEKETMMEKETMMEKETMEETEADLGSVLRLSRANVPATIPMHQGYYNGEDVYYIITDSSDPTHAELITENQGWQVELAPLLKNAPKDALSKVYLFTNGIEGDGIHGYQGQVFTSTPAQADVYSALTSHVHVMWNDGESPRVLDSEAMIMEAAKNNEITLTEINVVLNMPQIIWPEGQMMVKEDKTLTDVTPYGGGQVLDIDTEEMNVTFIAHRGWGPDGRTIYYIVTDATPSGPAGMMGVVSSPTSARLIANSAAVDLFQFKNGLTGTGPLGFQPGIAAGAPGDANYSPMWRIFMIGWENPDDAQLLETIDDMNAYSEAGLINIGIARPMDSDHIVNCPFIDPFQ
;
A
#
# COMPACT_ATOMS: atom_id res chain seq x y z
N MET A 1 -7.65 33.26 33.11
CA MET A 1 -6.50 32.34 32.95
C MET A 1 -5.75 32.71 31.68
N ASN A 2 -4.47 33.02 31.81
CA ASN A 2 -3.71 33.83 30.87
C ASN A 2 -3.13 32.98 29.72
N LYS A 3 -3.27 33.44 28.47
CA LYS A 3 -2.86 32.72 27.23
C LYS A 3 -1.34 32.48 27.09
N SER A 4 -0.53 33.01 28.02
CA SER A 4 0.93 32.86 28.01
C SER A 4 1.45 31.52 28.55
N LEU A 5 0.64 30.73 29.27
CA LEU A 5 1.10 29.46 29.87
C LEU A 5 1.05 28.25 28.92
N ARG A 6 0.34 28.32 27.79
CA ARG A 6 0.26 27.19 26.84
C ARG A 6 1.51 27.03 25.96
N TYR A 7 2.26 28.10 25.70
CA TYR A 7 3.47 28.04 24.88
C TYR A 7 4.71 27.57 25.64
N ILE A 8 4.74 27.71 26.97
CA ILE A 8 5.89 27.30 27.79
C ILE A 8 5.87 25.76 28.02
N ALA A 9 4.70 25.12 27.98
CA ALA A 9 4.60 23.66 28.07
C ALA A 9 5.07 22.94 26.78
N LEU A 10 4.99 23.59 25.62
CA LEU A 10 5.42 23.02 24.33
C LEU A 10 6.94 23.12 24.10
N LEU A 11 7.63 24.07 24.74
CA LEU A 11 9.07 24.27 24.58
C LEU A 11 9.94 23.47 25.57
N ALA A 12 9.35 22.80 26.56
CA ALA A 12 10.08 22.00 27.55
C ALA A 12 10.24 20.51 27.18
N ILE A 13 9.67 20.05 26.06
CA ILE A 13 9.77 18.65 25.59
C ILE A 13 10.85 18.50 24.49
N LEU A 14 11.43 19.61 24.02
CA LEU A 14 12.33 19.64 22.87
C LEU A 14 13.84 19.38 23.10
N PRO A 15 14.37 19.10 24.32
CA PRO A 15 15.76 18.63 24.45
C PRO A 15 15.93 17.21 25.04
N LEU A 16 14.88 16.38 25.11
CA LEU A 16 15.04 14.97 25.57
C LEU A 16 15.28 13.96 24.44
N PHE A 17 15.36 14.40 23.18
CA PHE A 17 15.52 13.53 22.01
C PHE A 17 16.94 13.48 21.42
N THR A 18 17.96 14.05 22.07
CA THR A 18 19.34 14.07 21.55
C THR A 18 20.35 13.24 22.34
N ALA A 19 19.91 12.21 23.07
CA ALA A 19 20.81 11.28 23.74
C ALA A 19 20.26 9.85 23.73
N GLY A 20 20.30 9.22 22.56
CA GLY A 20 19.96 7.80 22.40
C GLY A 20 20.55 7.13 21.15
N MET A 21 21.36 7.84 20.36
CA MET A 21 22.12 7.26 19.25
C MET A 21 23.57 7.08 19.70
N THR A 22 23.87 5.97 20.35
CA THR A 22 25.21 5.34 20.38
C THR A 22 25.08 4.11 21.27
N THR A 23 24.90 2.95 20.68
CA THR A 23 25.53 1.68 21.07
C THR A 23 24.97 0.56 20.17
N ASP A 24 25.90 -0.25 19.66
CA ASP A 24 25.68 -1.38 18.77
C ASP A 24 24.74 -2.42 19.38
N TYR A 25 23.64 -2.72 18.69
CA TYR A 25 22.73 -3.81 19.02
C TYR A 25 22.24 -4.49 17.74
N PHE A 26 23.10 -5.29 17.11
CA PHE A 26 22.69 -6.20 16.04
C PHE A 26 23.20 -7.60 16.34
N SER A 27 22.30 -8.58 16.25
CA SER A 27 22.65 -10.00 16.17
C SER A 27 22.61 -10.39 14.68
N ASP A 28 23.74 -10.86 14.14
CA ASP A 28 23.83 -11.38 12.78
C ASP A 28 22.84 -12.53 12.56
N ALA A 29 22.01 -12.42 11.52
CA ALA A 29 21.16 -13.50 11.04
C ALA A 29 21.50 -13.80 9.57
N GLU A 30 21.97 -15.01 9.29
CA GLU A 30 22.34 -15.49 7.95
C GLU A 30 21.10 -15.61 7.04
N ALA A 31 21.11 -14.88 5.93
CA ALA A 31 20.12 -14.93 4.84
C ALA A 31 20.14 -16.24 4.01
N LEU A 32 21.00 -17.22 4.35
CA LEU A 32 21.27 -18.43 3.55
C LEU A 32 20.15 -19.50 3.55
N LYS A 33 18.96 -19.25 4.13
CA LYS A 33 17.88 -20.25 4.22
C LYS A 33 16.76 -20.10 3.19
N SER A 34 16.77 -19.07 2.35
CA SER A 34 15.80 -18.95 1.25
C SER A 34 16.30 -19.70 0.01
N LYS A 35 15.84 -20.94 -0.19
CA LYS A 35 16.04 -21.67 -1.46
C LYS A 35 14.84 -21.42 -2.37
N GLY A 36 14.84 -20.30 -3.08
CA GLY A 36 13.96 -20.11 -4.23
C GLY A 36 14.32 -21.09 -5.35
N THR A 37 13.32 -21.75 -5.93
CA THR A 37 13.51 -22.62 -7.10
C THR A 37 13.56 -21.77 -8.36
N GLY A 38 14.72 -21.73 -9.03
CA GLY A 38 14.90 -21.00 -10.27
C GLY A 38 14.03 -21.55 -11.41
N THR A 39 13.19 -20.71 -12.00
CA THR A 39 12.53 -21.00 -13.27
C THR A 39 13.43 -20.52 -14.41
N SER A 40 13.67 -21.44 -15.35
CA SER A 40 14.74 -21.34 -16.34
C SER A 40 14.29 -20.69 -17.64
N GLN A 41 13.83 -19.44 -17.61
CA GLN A 41 13.67 -18.63 -18.83
C GLN A 41 14.06 -17.17 -18.58
N TYR A 42 15.21 -16.76 -19.11
CA TYR A 42 15.66 -15.38 -19.14
C TYR A 42 16.25 -15.05 -20.52
N GLY A 43 15.97 -13.84 -21.02
CA GLY A 43 16.62 -13.22 -22.17
C GLY A 43 15.81 -13.19 -23.46
N SER A 44 15.79 -12.03 -24.13
CA SER A 44 15.28 -11.68 -25.48
C SER A 44 13.85 -12.09 -25.90
N SER A 45 13.22 -13.06 -25.25
CA SER A 45 11.86 -13.52 -25.57
C SER A 45 10.77 -12.69 -24.89
N THR A 46 11.12 -11.84 -23.92
CA THR A 46 10.15 -11.06 -23.14
C THR A 46 10.00 -9.62 -23.60
N ASN A 47 10.85 -9.09 -24.50
CA ASN A 47 10.86 -7.68 -24.95
C ASN A 47 10.80 -6.62 -23.82
N ILE A 48 11.06 -6.99 -22.56
CA ILE A 48 11.09 -6.07 -21.43
C ILE A 48 12.56 -5.83 -21.09
N CYS A 49 13.03 -4.64 -21.40
CA CYS A 49 14.23 -4.05 -20.84
C CYS A 49 13.77 -2.83 -20.05
N GLY A 50 14.25 -2.66 -18.81
CA GLY A 50 14.01 -1.45 -18.03
C GLY A 50 14.39 -0.20 -18.82
N LEU A 51 13.74 0.93 -18.51
CA LEU A 51 13.82 2.17 -19.30
C LEU A 51 15.27 2.62 -19.59
N ASP A 52 16.18 2.42 -18.65
CA ASP A 52 17.59 2.81 -18.77
C ASP A 52 18.40 1.91 -19.72
N LEU A 53 18.14 0.60 -19.71
CA LEU A 53 18.77 -0.35 -20.64
C LEU A 53 18.29 -0.17 -22.08
N CYS A 54 17.05 0.33 -22.28
CA CYS A 54 16.49 0.59 -23.61
C CYS A 54 17.02 1.88 -24.25
N SER A 55 17.20 2.94 -23.47
CA SER A 55 17.62 4.25 -23.97
C SER A 55 19.12 4.32 -24.22
N ASN A 56 19.92 3.81 -23.28
CA ASN A 56 21.38 4.01 -23.27
C ASN A 56 22.16 2.85 -23.91
N TYR A 57 21.57 1.64 -23.98
CA TYR A 57 22.26 0.45 -24.49
C TYR A 57 21.38 -0.41 -25.43
N PRO A 58 21.17 0.02 -26.69
CA PRO A 58 20.47 -0.79 -27.69
C PRO A 58 21.17 -2.16 -27.86
N GLY A 59 20.54 -3.24 -27.38
CA GLY A 59 21.16 -4.57 -27.28
C GLY A 59 21.29 -5.12 -25.85
N GLY A 60 20.86 -4.36 -24.84
CA GLY A 60 20.72 -4.80 -23.45
C GLY A 60 22.06 -5.15 -22.78
N LYS A 61 22.05 -6.16 -21.90
CA LYS A 61 23.19 -6.58 -21.07
C LYS A 61 24.49 -6.85 -21.87
N ALA A 62 24.37 -7.29 -23.11
CA ALA A 62 25.54 -7.54 -23.97
C ALA A 62 26.20 -6.23 -24.43
N ALA A 63 25.40 -5.21 -24.77
CA ALA A 63 25.89 -3.87 -25.12
C ALA A 63 26.48 -3.17 -23.90
N TRP A 64 25.83 -3.25 -22.74
CA TRP A 64 26.33 -2.69 -21.49
C TRP A 64 27.67 -3.31 -21.04
N LYS A 65 27.82 -4.64 -21.15
CA LYS A 65 29.10 -5.31 -20.83
C LYS A 65 30.22 -4.95 -21.81
N ALA A 66 29.87 -4.65 -23.06
CA ALA A 66 30.85 -4.23 -24.07
C ALA A 66 31.32 -2.77 -23.86
N ASP A 67 30.53 -1.97 -23.14
CA ASP A 67 30.80 -0.55 -22.90
C ASP A 67 31.56 -0.25 -21.59
N GLN A 68 31.85 -1.29 -20.79
CA GLN A 68 32.64 -1.18 -19.55
C GLN A 68 34.13 -0.89 -19.82
N GLY A 69 34.40 0.33 -20.31
CA GLY A 69 35.73 0.85 -20.61
C GLY A 69 35.75 2.01 -21.60
N SER A 70 34.61 2.46 -22.14
CA SER A 70 34.54 3.54 -23.13
C SER A 70 34.07 4.85 -22.49
N SER A 71 34.89 5.89 -22.55
CA SER A 71 34.49 7.26 -22.19
C SER A 71 33.97 7.97 -23.44
N VAL A 72 32.69 7.77 -23.81
CA VAL A 72 32.06 8.56 -24.87
C VAL A 72 30.64 8.93 -24.46
N ALA A 73 30.30 10.22 -24.57
CA ALA A 73 28.98 10.76 -24.27
C ALA A 73 27.90 10.21 -25.24
N PRO A 74 26.66 9.94 -24.78
CA PRO A 74 25.55 9.55 -25.65
C PRO A 74 25.12 10.71 -26.57
N VAL A 75 24.63 10.36 -27.76
CA VAL A 75 24.21 11.30 -28.81
C VAL A 75 22.81 11.85 -28.53
N ALA A 76 22.61 13.16 -28.72
CA ALA A 76 21.35 13.87 -28.50
C ALA A 76 20.16 13.31 -29.31
N PRO A 77 18.92 13.36 -28.77
CA PRO A 77 17.72 12.94 -29.50
C PRO A 77 17.39 13.88 -30.67
N VAL A 78 16.82 13.30 -31.73
CA VAL A 78 16.39 13.99 -32.96
C VAL A 78 15.16 14.87 -32.69
N GLU A 79 15.27 16.17 -32.97
CA GLU A 79 14.14 17.10 -32.95
C GLU A 79 13.09 16.75 -34.03
N LYS A 80 11.83 16.67 -33.63
CA LYS A 80 10.69 16.54 -34.53
C LYS A 80 10.21 17.95 -34.92
N SER A 81 10.48 18.38 -36.15
CA SER A 81 9.95 19.64 -36.70
C SER A 81 8.44 19.53 -36.94
N MET A 82 7.63 20.33 -36.24
CA MET A 82 6.22 20.54 -36.57
C MET A 82 6.09 21.59 -37.69
N GLU A 83 5.45 21.20 -38.78
CA GLU A 83 5.08 22.08 -39.89
C GLU A 83 4.02 23.10 -39.46
N LYS A 84 4.18 24.32 -39.97
CA LYS A 84 3.36 25.50 -39.66
C LYS A 84 2.25 25.62 -40.69
N GLU A 85 1.00 25.31 -40.34
CA GLU A 85 -0.16 25.73 -41.14
C GLU A 85 -0.54 27.18 -40.83
N THR A 86 -0.62 27.98 -41.89
CA THR A 86 -1.12 29.36 -41.91
C THR A 86 -2.63 29.39 -42.06
N MET A 87 -3.33 30.18 -41.25
CA MET A 87 -4.63 30.75 -41.63
C MET A 87 -4.73 32.23 -41.29
N MET A 88 -5.13 33.00 -42.32
CA MET A 88 -5.49 34.40 -42.32
C MET A 88 -6.86 34.63 -41.67
N GLU A 89 -7.07 35.78 -41.03
CA GLU A 89 -8.33 36.55 -41.08
C GLU A 89 -8.03 38.00 -40.58
N LYS A 90 -8.05 39.05 -41.41
CA LYS A 90 -9.15 39.83 -42.03
C LYS A 90 -9.59 41.02 -41.15
N GLU A 91 -9.25 42.22 -41.62
CA GLU A 91 -9.66 43.53 -41.08
C GLU A 91 -11.15 43.84 -41.32
N THR A 92 -11.77 44.64 -40.43
CA THR A 92 -12.69 45.76 -40.78
C THR A 92 -13.04 46.69 -39.59
N MET A 93 -12.65 47.97 -39.73
CA MET A 93 -13.35 49.28 -39.55
C MET A 93 -14.19 49.72 -38.31
N MET A 94 -13.90 50.99 -37.92
CA MET A 94 -14.78 52.12 -37.46
C MET A 94 -15.50 52.05 -36.09
N GLU A 95 -15.77 53.12 -35.33
CA GLU A 95 -15.26 54.50 -35.11
C GLU A 95 -16.04 55.08 -33.88
N LYS A 96 -15.46 56.09 -33.17
CA LYS A 96 -16.09 57.24 -32.45
C LYS A 96 -16.56 57.23 -30.96
N GLU A 97 -15.87 58.12 -30.20
CA GLU A 97 -16.32 59.17 -29.23
C GLU A 97 -17.11 58.76 -27.96
N THR A 98 -16.75 59.11 -26.70
CA THR A 98 -16.64 60.46 -26.09
C THR A 98 -16.17 60.41 -24.61
N MET A 99 -15.78 61.58 -24.07
CA MET A 99 -15.24 61.98 -22.76
C MET A 99 -15.94 61.48 -21.47
N MET A 100 -15.18 61.24 -20.37
CA MET A 100 -15.13 62.07 -19.14
C MET A 100 -14.37 61.42 -17.97
N GLU A 101 -13.69 62.27 -17.21
CA GLU A 101 -12.82 62.02 -16.05
C GLU A 101 -13.53 61.37 -14.85
N LYS A 102 -12.84 60.45 -14.13
CA LYS A 102 -12.43 60.66 -12.73
C LYS A 102 -11.65 59.48 -12.14
N GLU A 103 -10.48 59.83 -11.60
CA GLU A 103 -9.84 59.29 -10.38
C GLU A 103 -10.02 57.81 -10.04
N THR A 104 -8.95 57.01 -10.12
CA THR A 104 -8.12 56.60 -8.95
C THR A 104 -7.15 55.47 -9.29
N MET A 105 -5.91 55.63 -8.80
CA MET A 105 -4.91 54.62 -8.44
C MET A 105 -4.23 53.76 -9.53
N MET A 106 -2.90 53.89 -9.55
CA MET A 106 -1.93 53.02 -10.21
C MET A 106 -2.09 51.57 -9.72
N GLU A 107 -2.64 50.69 -10.54
CA GLU A 107 -2.35 49.26 -10.45
C GLU A 107 -1.14 48.97 -11.31
N LYS A 108 -0.05 48.65 -10.62
CA LYS A 108 1.17 48.11 -11.22
C LYS A 108 0.91 46.63 -11.48
N GLU A 109 0.34 46.31 -12.64
CA GLU A 109 0.29 44.94 -13.13
C GLU A 109 1.72 44.45 -13.37
N THR A 110 2.25 43.68 -12.43
CA THR A 110 3.37 42.78 -12.70
C THR A 110 2.80 41.52 -13.33
N MET A 111 2.89 41.43 -14.65
CA MET A 111 2.82 40.17 -15.37
C MET A 111 3.90 39.25 -14.82
N MET A 112 3.51 38.25 -14.02
CA MET A 112 4.36 37.08 -13.80
C MET A 112 4.13 36.16 -15.00
N GLU A 113 5.03 36.27 -15.98
CA GLU A 113 5.27 35.20 -16.94
C GLU A 113 5.52 33.92 -16.13
N LYS A 114 4.66 32.93 -16.36
CA LYS A 114 4.82 31.59 -15.84
C LYS A 114 5.97 30.97 -16.62
N GLU A 115 7.21 31.24 -16.19
CA GLU A 115 8.38 30.52 -16.66
C GLU A 115 8.18 29.04 -16.32
N THR A 116 7.80 28.25 -17.31
CA THR A 116 8.04 26.81 -17.31
C THR A 116 9.55 26.63 -17.41
N MET A 117 10.21 26.49 -16.26
CA MET A 117 11.59 26.02 -16.21
C MET A 117 11.63 24.59 -16.77
N GLU A 118 12.35 24.38 -17.87
CA GLU A 118 12.77 23.05 -18.28
C GLU A 118 13.78 22.55 -17.25
N GLU A 119 13.39 21.56 -16.44
CA GLU A 119 14.31 20.82 -15.56
C GLU A 119 15.34 20.08 -16.42
N THR A 120 16.63 20.30 -16.17
CA THR A 120 17.72 19.64 -16.89
C THR A 120 18.17 18.36 -16.17
N GLU A 121 18.86 17.42 -16.84
CA GLU A 121 19.39 16.20 -16.19
C GLU A 121 20.33 16.49 -15.00
N ALA A 122 20.96 17.67 -14.97
CA ALA A 122 21.77 18.13 -13.85
C ALA A 122 20.95 18.55 -12.62
N ASP A 123 19.65 18.85 -12.79
CA ASP A 123 18.71 19.17 -11.72
C ASP A 123 18.06 17.91 -11.10
N LEU A 124 18.26 16.72 -11.70
CA LEU A 124 17.64 15.47 -11.23
C LEU A 124 18.24 14.92 -9.92
N GLY A 125 19.43 15.38 -9.51
CA GLY A 125 20.02 15.03 -8.22
C GLY A 125 19.99 13.52 -7.87
N SER A 126 20.05 13.20 -6.58
CA SER A 126 19.85 11.84 -6.04
C SER A 126 18.37 11.50 -5.87
N VAL A 127 17.48 12.06 -6.70
CA VAL A 127 16.02 11.96 -6.54
C VAL A 127 15.41 11.08 -7.63
N LEU A 128 14.86 9.94 -7.22
CA LEU A 128 14.07 9.05 -8.06
C LEU A 128 12.63 9.57 -8.18
N ARG A 129 12.22 9.91 -9.39
CA ARG A 129 10.83 10.23 -9.71
C ARG A 129 10.20 9.10 -10.51
N LEU A 130 9.09 8.57 -10.01
CA LEU A 130 8.34 7.52 -10.67
C LEU A 130 7.01 8.05 -11.18
N SER A 131 6.70 7.75 -12.44
CA SER A 131 5.34 7.95 -12.96
C SER A 131 4.35 7.12 -12.15
N ARG A 132 3.20 7.71 -11.83
CA ARG A 132 2.11 7.04 -11.08
C ARG A 132 2.63 6.38 -9.80
N ALA A 133 3.48 7.08 -9.05
CA ALA A 133 4.05 6.58 -7.79
C ALA A 133 2.97 6.37 -6.73
N ASN A 134 1.99 7.28 -6.68
CA ASN A 134 0.82 7.22 -5.81
C ASN A 134 -0.41 7.45 -6.68
N VAL A 135 -1.38 6.53 -6.63
CA VAL A 135 -2.64 6.64 -7.39
C VAL A 135 -3.83 6.27 -6.51
N PRO A 136 -5.02 6.86 -6.73
CA PRO A 136 -6.21 6.43 -6.02
C PRO A 136 -6.62 5.02 -6.47
N ALA A 137 -7.14 4.22 -5.54
CA ALA A 137 -7.76 2.93 -5.81
C ALA A 137 -9.09 2.82 -5.05
N THR A 138 -10.19 2.66 -5.78
CA THR A 138 -11.54 2.59 -5.21
C THR A 138 -11.97 1.13 -5.11
N ILE A 139 -12.20 0.66 -3.90
CA ILE A 139 -12.45 -0.75 -3.56
C ILE A 139 -13.87 -0.88 -3.00
N PRO A 140 -14.65 -1.89 -3.43
CA PRO A 140 -15.98 -2.14 -2.88
C PRO A 140 -15.91 -2.55 -1.41
N MET A 141 -16.80 -1.95 -0.63
CA MET A 141 -17.05 -2.29 0.77
C MET A 141 -18.23 -3.25 0.88
N HIS A 142 -18.20 -4.04 1.93
CA HIS A 142 -19.27 -4.93 2.37
C HIS A 142 -19.80 -4.47 3.72
N GLN A 143 -21.09 -4.68 3.97
CA GLN A 143 -21.68 -4.49 5.29
C GLN A 143 -21.74 -5.84 6.03
N GLY A 144 -21.40 -5.81 7.32
CA GLY A 144 -21.58 -6.91 8.26
C GLY A 144 -21.89 -6.37 9.65
N TYR A 145 -21.86 -7.25 10.65
CA TYR A 145 -22.30 -6.92 12.01
C TYR A 145 -21.23 -7.22 13.06
N TYR A 146 -21.21 -6.40 14.09
CA TYR A 146 -20.55 -6.67 15.36
C TYR A 146 -21.47 -6.23 16.50
N ASN A 147 -21.89 -7.18 17.34
CA ASN A 147 -22.76 -6.92 18.50
C ASN A 147 -24.04 -6.13 18.18
N GLY A 148 -24.65 -6.39 17.02
CA GLY A 148 -25.87 -5.71 16.58
C GLY A 148 -25.66 -4.35 15.93
N GLU A 149 -24.42 -3.93 15.74
CA GLU A 149 -24.06 -2.69 15.06
C GLU A 149 -23.32 -2.97 13.74
N ASP A 150 -23.36 -2.02 12.81
CA ASP A 150 -22.77 -2.17 11.49
C ASP A 150 -21.24 -2.11 11.51
N VAL A 151 -20.63 -2.95 10.68
CA VAL A 151 -19.20 -2.93 10.33
C VAL A 151 -19.11 -2.89 8.81
N TYR A 152 -18.32 -1.97 8.28
CA TYR A 152 -18.02 -1.87 6.86
C TYR A 152 -16.58 -2.29 6.63
N TYR A 153 -16.35 -3.20 5.69
CA TYR A 153 -15.04 -3.84 5.51
C TYR A 153 -14.77 -4.14 4.03
N ILE A 154 -13.51 -4.39 3.68
CA ILE A 154 -13.10 -4.83 2.33
C ILE A 154 -12.58 -6.25 2.37
N ILE A 155 -12.58 -6.95 1.23
CA ILE A 155 -11.96 -8.27 1.08
C ILE A 155 -10.88 -8.17 0.00
N THR A 156 -9.62 -8.38 0.38
CA THR A 156 -8.49 -8.16 -0.54
C THR A 156 -7.79 -9.45 -0.93
N ASP A 157 -7.73 -10.44 -0.04
CA ASP A 157 -6.98 -11.67 -0.27
C ASP A 157 -7.70 -12.89 0.30
N SER A 158 -7.46 -14.05 -0.33
CA SER A 158 -7.91 -15.35 0.16
C SER A 158 -6.79 -16.38 0.11
N SER A 159 -6.70 -17.20 1.15
CA SER A 159 -5.82 -18.38 1.17
C SER A 159 -6.28 -19.53 0.26
N ASP A 160 -7.51 -19.48 -0.22
CA ASP A 160 -8.15 -20.52 -1.01
C ASP A 160 -8.58 -19.98 -2.38
N PRO A 161 -8.21 -20.66 -3.48
CA PRO A 161 -8.50 -20.20 -4.83
C PRO A 161 -10.00 -20.14 -5.13
N THR A 162 -10.79 -21.06 -4.58
CA THR A 162 -12.24 -21.10 -4.84
C THR A 162 -12.92 -19.89 -4.22
N HIS A 163 -12.56 -19.53 -2.99
CA HIS A 163 -13.09 -18.33 -2.34
C HIS A 163 -12.58 -17.04 -3.01
N ALA A 164 -11.32 -17.02 -3.46
CA ALA A 164 -10.78 -15.88 -4.20
C ALA A 164 -11.61 -15.60 -5.47
N GLU A 165 -11.87 -16.64 -6.27
CA GLU A 165 -12.63 -16.54 -7.53
C GLU A 165 -14.09 -16.16 -7.28
N LEU A 166 -14.78 -16.87 -6.38
CA LEU A 166 -16.19 -16.60 -6.06
C LEU A 166 -16.42 -15.17 -5.55
N ILE A 167 -15.56 -14.70 -4.64
CA ILE A 167 -15.69 -13.34 -4.10
C ILE A 167 -15.38 -12.31 -5.18
N THR A 168 -14.34 -12.54 -6.00
CA THR A 168 -14.00 -11.67 -7.12
C THR A 168 -15.18 -11.49 -8.07
N GLU A 169 -15.84 -12.58 -8.47
CA GLU A 169 -17.00 -12.53 -9.35
C GLU A 169 -18.18 -11.78 -8.71
N ASN A 170 -18.42 -11.99 -7.41
CA ASN A 170 -19.55 -11.40 -6.70
C ASN A 170 -19.37 -9.89 -6.45
N GLN A 171 -18.17 -9.45 -6.07
CA GLN A 171 -17.91 -8.03 -5.74
C GLN A 171 -17.45 -7.19 -6.94
N GLY A 172 -17.14 -7.83 -8.08
CA GLY A 172 -16.65 -7.13 -9.28
C GLY A 172 -15.28 -6.50 -9.11
N TRP A 173 -14.49 -6.96 -8.14
CA TRP A 173 -13.15 -6.47 -7.80
C TRP A 173 -12.26 -7.64 -7.39
N GLN A 174 -11.03 -7.67 -7.89
CA GLN A 174 -10.10 -8.79 -7.69
C GLN A 174 -9.79 -9.02 -6.21
N VAL A 175 -10.00 -10.26 -5.75
CA VAL A 175 -9.45 -10.82 -4.52
C VAL A 175 -8.22 -11.64 -4.88
N GLU A 176 -7.07 -11.28 -4.33
CA GLU A 176 -5.80 -11.95 -4.64
C GLU A 176 -5.69 -13.32 -3.95
N LEU A 177 -5.13 -14.30 -4.65
CA LEU A 177 -4.84 -15.61 -4.06
C LEU A 177 -3.54 -15.54 -3.27
N ALA A 178 -3.62 -15.65 -1.94
CA ALA A 178 -2.50 -15.64 -1.00
C ALA A 178 -2.38 -16.96 -0.22
N PRO A 179 -1.83 -18.04 -0.83
CA PRO A 179 -1.90 -19.39 -0.26
C PRO A 179 -1.27 -19.53 1.13
N LEU A 180 -0.26 -18.70 1.42
CA LEU A 180 0.49 -18.74 2.68
C LEU A 180 -0.35 -18.32 3.89
N LEU A 181 -1.44 -17.56 3.70
CA LEU A 181 -2.34 -17.17 4.78
C LEU A 181 -2.95 -18.37 5.51
N LYS A 182 -3.07 -19.54 4.85
CA LYS A 182 -3.52 -20.79 5.48
C LYS A 182 -2.62 -21.25 6.65
N ASN A 183 -1.38 -20.79 6.68
CA ASN A 183 -0.40 -21.12 7.72
C ASN A 183 -0.46 -20.18 8.92
N ALA A 184 -1.30 -19.13 8.88
CA ALA A 184 -1.44 -18.18 9.97
C ALA A 184 -1.88 -18.91 11.27
N PRO A 185 -1.23 -18.60 12.40
CA PRO A 185 -1.59 -19.22 13.67
C PRO A 185 -2.94 -18.66 14.17
N LYS A 186 -3.70 -19.46 14.92
CA LYS A 186 -5.06 -19.08 15.37
C LYS A 186 -5.11 -17.78 16.18
N ASP A 187 -4.03 -17.44 16.91
CA ASP A 187 -3.92 -16.23 17.70
C ASP A 187 -3.57 -14.97 16.89
N ALA A 188 -3.32 -15.12 15.58
CA ALA A 188 -3.22 -14.04 14.61
C ALA A 188 -4.54 -13.83 13.84
N LEU A 189 -5.59 -14.58 14.15
CA LEU A 189 -6.84 -14.58 13.39
C LEU A 189 -8.02 -14.12 14.24
N SER A 190 -8.81 -13.19 13.71
CA SER A 190 -10.17 -12.96 14.19
C SER A 190 -11.09 -14.07 13.72
N LYS A 191 -12.23 -14.26 14.37
CA LYS A 191 -13.26 -15.19 13.91
C LYS A 191 -14.40 -14.41 13.24
N VAL A 192 -14.91 -14.95 12.15
CA VAL A 192 -16.06 -14.40 11.42
C VAL A 192 -17.04 -15.53 11.08
N TYR A 193 -18.32 -15.25 11.24
CA TYR A 193 -19.41 -16.16 10.88
C TYR A 193 -20.00 -15.79 9.53
N LEU A 194 -20.07 -16.77 8.62
CA LEU A 194 -20.55 -16.60 7.24
C LEU A 194 -21.84 -17.40 7.04
N PHE A 195 -22.92 -16.76 6.61
CA PHE A 195 -24.18 -17.42 6.36
C PHE A 195 -24.18 -18.12 5.00
N THR A 196 -24.64 -19.36 4.96
CA THR A 196 -24.69 -20.20 3.75
C THR A 196 -26.12 -20.51 3.28
N ASN A 197 -27.11 -20.12 4.08
CA ASN A 197 -28.53 -20.11 3.77
C ASN A 197 -29.26 -19.09 4.66
N GLY A 198 -30.58 -18.97 4.48
CA GLY A 198 -31.44 -18.18 5.34
C GLY A 198 -31.93 -16.91 4.66
N ILE A 199 -31.74 -15.77 5.32
CA ILE A 199 -32.15 -14.46 4.79
C ILE A 199 -31.21 -14.08 3.64
N GLU A 200 -31.78 -13.86 2.45
CA GLU A 200 -31.04 -13.33 1.29
C GLU A 200 -30.47 -11.95 1.58
N GLY A 201 -29.26 -11.68 1.11
CA GLY A 201 -28.56 -10.42 1.34
C GLY A 201 -27.21 -10.37 0.64
N ASP A 202 -26.43 -9.33 0.94
CA ASP A 202 -25.16 -9.03 0.25
C ASP A 202 -23.93 -9.69 0.88
N GLY A 203 -24.12 -10.66 1.78
CA GLY A 203 -23.01 -11.42 2.34
C GLY A 203 -22.31 -12.28 1.28
N ILE A 204 -21.08 -12.69 1.56
CA ILE A 204 -20.18 -13.47 0.67
C ILE A 204 -20.87 -14.62 -0.10
N HIS A 205 -21.81 -15.34 0.52
CA HIS A 205 -22.54 -16.46 -0.10
C HIS A 205 -23.97 -16.10 -0.56
N GLY A 206 -24.32 -14.83 -0.67
CA GLY A 206 -25.64 -14.34 -1.10
C GLY A 206 -26.72 -14.32 -0.02
N TYR A 207 -26.32 -14.40 1.25
CA TYR A 207 -27.22 -14.34 2.41
C TYR A 207 -26.83 -13.17 3.32
N GLN A 208 -27.39 -13.12 4.53
CA GLN A 208 -27.07 -12.10 5.51
C GLN A 208 -25.56 -11.80 5.62
N GLY A 209 -25.23 -10.52 5.83
CA GLY A 209 -23.90 -10.04 6.16
C GLY A 209 -23.26 -10.80 7.34
N GLN A 210 -21.92 -10.81 7.30
CA GLN A 210 -21.05 -11.57 8.18
C GLN A 210 -21.13 -11.03 9.60
N VAL A 211 -20.90 -11.90 10.59
CA VAL A 211 -20.79 -11.47 12.00
C VAL A 211 -19.35 -11.59 12.46
N PHE A 212 -18.77 -10.47 12.84
CA PHE A 212 -17.42 -10.38 13.39
C PHE A 212 -17.44 -10.59 14.91
N THR A 213 -16.35 -11.13 15.46
CA THR A 213 -16.17 -11.29 16.91
C THR A 213 -15.33 -10.19 17.56
N SER A 214 -14.83 -9.24 16.77
CA SER A 214 -13.96 -8.14 17.22
C SER A 214 -13.92 -7.02 16.20
N THR A 215 -13.69 -5.80 16.66
CA THR A 215 -13.39 -4.62 15.82
C THR A 215 -12.01 -4.06 16.18
N PRO A 216 -11.45 -3.14 15.38
CA PRO A 216 -10.22 -2.43 15.72
C PRO A 216 -10.19 -1.80 17.13
N ALA A 217 -11.34 -1.53 17.73
CA ALA A 217 -11.41 -1.03 19.10
C ALA A 217 -10.97 -2.08 20.15
N GLN A 218 -11.03 -3.37 19.82
CA GLN A 218 -10.49 -4.46 20.65
C GLN A 218 -9.13 -4.93 20.12
N ALA A 219 -8.15 -4.01 20.07
CA ALA A 219 -6.84 -4.22 19.46
C ALA A 219 -6.09 -5.48 19.92
N ASP A 220 -6.26 -5.92 21.18
CA ASP A 220 -5.57 -7.11 21.70
C ASP A 220 -6.06 -8.44 21.07
N VAL A 221 -7.24 -8.44 20.45
CA VAL A 221 -7.85 -9.63 19.82
C VAL A 221 -8.22 -9.44 18.36
N TYR A 222 -8.30 -8.20 17.89
CA TYR A 222 -8.61 -7.88 16.50
C TYR A 222 -7.47 -8.27 15.56
N SER A 223 -7.84 -8.87 14.43
CA SER A 223 -7.02 -9.08 13.26
C SER A 223 -7.85 -8.86 12.00
N ALA A 224 -7.24 -8.25 10.98
CA ALA A 224 -7.83 -8.23 9.64
C ALA A 224 -7.78 -9.60 8.98
N LEU A 225 -6.87 -10.49 9.40
CA LEU A 225 -6.89 -11.88 8.96
C LEU A 225 -7.96 -12.65 9.73
N THR A 226 -8.86 -13.30 9.01
CA THR A 226 -10.05 -13.91 9.57
C THR A 226 -10.09 -15.41 9.34
N SER A 227 -10.50 -16.14 10.36
CA SER A 227 -10.92 -17.53 10.29
C SER A 227 -12.45 -17.60 10.23
N HIS A 228 -12.98 -18.63 9.56
CA HIS A 228 -14.38 -18.65 9.18
C HIS A 228 -15.15 -19.84 9.75
N VAL A 229 -16.36 -19.55 10.22
CA VAL A 229 -17.36 -20.55 10.59
C VAL A 229 -18.58 -20.35 9.72
N HIS A 230 -18.93 -21.36 8.94
CA HIS A 230 -20.18 -21.36 8.20
C HIS A 230 -21.36 -21.57 9.14
N VAL A 231 -22.36 -20.70 8.99
CA VAL A 231 -23.65 -20.76 9.66
C VAL A 231 -24.69 -21.24 8.66
N MET A 232 -25.41 -22.28 9.02
CA MET A 232 -26.48 -22.84 8.22
C MET A 232 -27.71 -23.08 9.09
N TRP A 233 -28.85 -22.48 8.75
CA TRP A 233 -30.16 -22.79 9.31
C TRP A 233 -30.54 -24.23 9.04
N ASN A 234 -31.02 -24.93 10.08
CA ASN A 234 -31.46 -26.31 9.98
C ASN A 234 -32.85 -26.40 9.32
N ASP A 235 -33.14 -27.57 8.73
CA ASP A 235 -34.42 -27.81 8.04
C ASP A 235 -35.63 -27.59 8.95
N GLY A 236 -36.60 -26.82 8.49
CA GLY A 236 -37.84 -26.52 9.22
C GLY A 236 -37.76 -25.35 10.18
N GLU A 237 -36.57 -24.78 10.39
CA GLU A 237 -36.39 -23.55 11.17
C GLU A 237 -36.75 -22.31 10.35
N SER A 238 -37.14 -21.23 11.03
CA SER A 238 -37.44 -19.94 10.41
C SER A 238 -36.25 -18.98 10.59
N PRO A 239 -35.54 -18.63 9.51
CA PRO A 239 -34.41 -17.72 9.58
C PRO A 239 -34.81 -16.35 10.17
N ARG A 240 -33.94 -15.81 11.02
CA ARG A 240 -33.99 -14.42 11.52
C ARG A 240 -32.60 -13.81 11.43
N VAL A 241 -32.52 -12.49 11.59
CA VAL A 241 -31.22 -11.83 11.64
C VAL A 241 -30.46 -12.28 12.89
N LEU A 242 -29.22 -12.73 12.71
CA LEU A 242 -28.27 -13.00 13.80
C LEU A 242 -27.08 -12.06 13.59
N ASP A 243 -27.03 -10.95 14.33
CA ASP A 243 -26.08 -9.84 14.14
C ASP A 243 -24.98 -9.78 15.22
N SER A 244 -24.91 -10.81 16.06
CA SER A 244 -23.93 -10.91 17.15
C SER A 244 -23.53 -12.35 17.41
N GLU A 245 -22.29 -12.56 17.87
CA GLU A 245 -21.83 -13.90 18.27
C GLU A 245 -22.72 -14.48 19.37
N ALA A 246 -23.23 -13.65 20.29
CA ALA A 246 -24.16 -14.10 21.32
C ALA A 246 -25.43 -14.73 20.74
N MET A 247 -26.05 -14.10 19.73
CA MET A 247 -27.24 -14.62 19.06
C MET A 247 -26.95 -15.90 18.26
N ILE A 248 -25.78 -15.98 17.61
CA ILE A 248 -25.33 -17.19 16.91
C ILE A 248 -25.17 -18.35 17.90
N MET A 249 -24.48 -18.11 19.02
CA MET A 249 -24.27 -19.16 20.02
C MET A 249 -25.57 -19.60 20.69
N GLU A 250 -26.53 -18.68 20.88
CA GLU A 250 -27.88 -19.02 21.35
C GLU A 250 -28.65 -19.87 20.32
N ALA A 251 -28.67 -19.46 19.05
CA ALA A 251 -29.31 -20.23 17.98
C ALA A 251 -28.71 -21.64 17.83
N ALA A 252 -27.38 -21.76 17.93
CA ALA A 252 -26.69 -23.04 17.89
C ALA A 252 -27.07 -23.92 19.09
N LYS A 253 -27.15 -23.34 20.30
CA LYS A 253 -27.58 -24.05 21.52
C LYS A 253 -29.04 -24.53 21.42
N ASN A 254 -29.89 -23.78 20.74
CA ASN A 254 -31.29 -24.13 20.48
C ASN A 254 -31.44 -25.14 19.32
N ASN A 255 -30.34 -25.57 18.70
CA ASN A 255 -30.34 -26.46 17.54
C ASN A 255 -31.06 -25.87 16.30
N GLU A 256 -31.10 -24.55 16.19
CA GLU A 256 -31.72 -23.83 15.07
C GLU A 256 -30.76 -23.73 13.87
N ILE A 257 -29.45 -23.71 14.15
CA ILE A 257 -28.38 -23.61 13.16
C ILE A 257 -27.31 -24.69 13.39
N THR A 258 -26.58 -25.02 12.32
CA THR A 258 -25.36 -25.81 12.34
C THR A 258 -24.16 -24.89 12.08
N LEU A 259 -23.09 -25.07 12.86
CA LEU A 259 -21.83 -24.35 12.73
C LEU A 259 -20.75 -25.28 12.18
N THR A 260 -20.08 -24.87 11.09
CA THR A 260 -19.00 -25.65 10.46
C THR A 260 -17.75 -24.80 10.32
N GLU A 261 -16.65 -25.17 10.99
CA GLU A 261 -15.35 -24.51 10.80
C GLU A 261 -14.80 -24.81 9.40
N ILE A 262 -14.30 -23.76 8.74
CA ILE A 262 -13.71 -23.86 7.41
C ILE A 262 -12.23 -23.47 7.48
N ASN A 263 -11.38 -24.25 6.83
CA ASN A 263 -9.94 -24.00 6.79
C ASN A 263 -9.57 -23.05 5.64
N VAL A 264 -10.11 -21.83 5.72
CA VAL A 264 -9.86 -20.72 4.80
C VAL A 264 -9.62 -19.47 5.62
N VAL A 265 -8.50 -18.81 5.35
CA VAL A 265 -8.18 -17.48 5.85
C VAL A 265 -8.45 -16.45 4.75
N LEU A 266 -9.13 -15.37 5.10
CA LEU A 266 -9.35 -14.19 4.26
C LEU A 266 -8.65 -12.99 4.91
N ASN A 267 -8.23 -12.03 4.10
CA ASN A 267 -7.86 -10.71 4.57
C ASN A 267 -9.09 -9.80 4.45
N MET A 268 -9.66 -9.42 5.59
CA MET A 268 -10.89 -8.63 5.71
C MET A 268 -10.70 -7.36 6.57
N PRO A 269 -9.90 -6.37 6.14
CA PRO A 269 -9.72 -5.12 6.88
C PRO A 269 -11.05 -4.36 7.08
N GLN A 270 -11.32 -3.95 8.32
CA GLN A 270 -12.47 -3.10 8.65
C GLN A 270 -12.18 -1.63 8.36
N ILE A 271 -13.10 -0.97 7.65
CA ILE A 271 -13.03 0.44 7.25
C ILE A 271 -13.80 1.32 8.22
N ILE A 272 -15.03 0.92 8.59
CA ILE A 272 -15.88 1.56 9.59
C ILE A 272 -16.34 0.48 10.57
N TRP A 273 -16.34 0.81 11.85
CA TRP A 273 -16.83 -0.03 12.94
C TRP A 273 -17.56 0.85 13.97
N PRO A 274 -18.32 0.29 14.93
CA PRO A 274 -19.18 1.08 15.81
C PRO A 274 -18.42 2.16 16.58
N GLU A 275 -17.18 1.87 16.97
CA GLU A 275 -16.35 2.79 17.74
C GLU A 275 -15.51 3.76 16.89
N GLY A 276 -15.51 3.65 15.55
CA GLY A 276 -14.69 4.52 14.70
C GLY A 276 -14.56 4.10 13.24
N GLN A 277 -13.57 4.67 12.57
CA GLN A 277 -13.26 4.35 11.17
C GLN A 277 -11.78 4.57 10.90
N MET A 278 -11.30 4.09 9.76
CA MET A 278 -9.98 4.40 9.25
C MET A 278 -9.80 5.92 9.07
N MET A 279 -8.57 6.39 9.26
CA MET A 279 -8.24 7.81 9.10
C MET A 279 -8.29 8.20 7.62
N VAL A 280 -9.22 9.09 7.29
CA VAL A 280 -9.25 9.78 5.99
C VAL A 280 -8.21 10.88 5.99
N LYS A 281 -7.34 10.88 4.99
CA LYS A 281 -6.26 11.84 4.81
C LYS A 281 -6.83 13.23 4.53
N GLU A 282 -6.34 14.23 5.25
CA GLU A 282 -6.80 15.63 5.09
C GLU A 282 -6.39 16.21 3.73
N ASP A 283 -5.11 16.06 3.34
CA ASP A 283 -4.63 16.43 2.01
C ASP A 283 -4.74 15.26 1.05
N LYS A 284 -5.73 15.35 0.16
CA LYS A 284 -6.02 14.32 -0.85
C LYS A 284 -5.17 14.48 -2.12
N THR A 285 -4.25 15.45 -2.16
CA THR A 285 -3.40 15.69 -3.33
C THR A 285 -2.32 14.63 -3.42
N LEU A 286 -2.32 13.86 -4.51
CA LEU A 286 -1.30 12.84 -4.77
C LEU A 286 -0.22 13.37 -5.72
N THR A 287 1.04 13.26 -5.29
CA THR A 287 2.26 13.61 -6.01
C THR A 287 3.33 12.54 -5.75
N ASP A 288 4.49 12.67 -6.37
CA ASP A 288 5.68 11.86 -6.09
C ASP A 288 6.27 12.11 -4.70
N VAL A 289 5.94 13.24 -4.07
CA VAL A 289 6.37 13.57 -2.70
C VAL A 289 5.24 13.46 -1.67
N THR A 290 4.13 12.78 -2.00
CA THR A 290 3.04 12.56 -1.05
C THR A 290 3.57 11.92 0.23
N PRO A 291 3.36 12.56 1.40
CA PRO A 291 3.79 11.98 2.66
C PRO A 291 3.10 10.66 2.93
N TYR A 292 3.89 9.66 3.28
CA TYR A 292 3.41 8.34 3.66
C TYR A 292 2.59 8.35 4.96
N GLY A 293 2.73 9.38 5.80
CA GLY A 293 1.98 9.53 7.05
C GLY A 293 0.65 10.27 6.91
N GLY A 294 -0.16 10.22 7.97
CA GLY A 294 -1.39 11.03 8.09
C GLY A 294 -2.63 10.48 7.38
N GLY A 295 -2.69 9.16 7.18
CA GLY A 295 -3.84 8.47 6.59
C GLY A 295 -3.53 7.88 5.21
N GLN A 296 -4.10 6.71 4.95
CA GLN A 296 -3.97 5.95 3.69
C GLN A 296 -5.28 5.92 2.88
N VAL A 297 -6.35 6.45 3.45
CA VAL A 297 -7.67 6.51 2.83
C VAL A 297 -7.91 7.94 2.35
N LEU A 298 -8.33 8.10 1.10
CA LEU A 298 -8.72 9.37 0.52
C LEU A 298 -10.21 9.66 0.72
N ASP A 299 -11.05 8.62 0.69
CA ASP A 299 -12.50 8.80 0.79
C ASP A 299 -13.20 7.52 1.24
N ILE A 300 -14.33 7.65 1.95
CA ILE A 300 -15.19 6.54 2.34
C ILE A 300 -16.62 6.95 2.01
N ASP A 301 -17.26 6.19 1.11
CA ASP A 301 -18.62 6.43 0.64
C ASP A 301 -19.51 5.27 1.07
N THR A 302 -20.37 5.51 2.05
CA THR A 302 -21.34 4.51 2.56
C THR A 302 -22.63 4.47 1.76
N GLU A 303 -22.86 5.41 0.84
CA GLU A 303 -24.01 5.38 -0.07
C GLU A 303 -23.70 4.49 -1.28
N GLU A 304 -22.53 4.69 -1.89
CA GLU A 304 -22.03 3.88 -3.01
C GLU A 304 -21.28 2.61 -2.56
N MET A 305 -21.10 2.44 -1.24
CA MET A 305 -20.42 1.29 -0.63
C MET A 305 -19.00 1.10 -1.16
N ASN A 306 -18.21 2.17 -1.22
CA ASN A 306 -16.83 2.14 -1.71
C ASN A 306 -15.86 2.90 -0.79
N VAL A 307 -14.61 2.45 -0.76
CA VAL A 307 -13.51 3.16 -0.08
C VAL A 307 -12.39 3.43 -1.07
N THR A 308 -11.87 4.66 -1.08
CA THR A 308 -10.75 5.03 -1.94
C THR A 308 -9.47 5.10 -1.13
N PHE A 309 -8.52 4.20 -1.42
CA PHE A 309 -7.19 4.17 -0.82
C PHE A 309 -6.15 4.88 -1.70
N ILE A 310 -5.00 5.21 -1.08
CA ILE A 310 -3.77 5.52 -1.80
C ILE A 310 -3.05 4.21 -2.11
N ALA A 311 -2.90 3.91 -3.40
CA ALA A 311 -2.09 2.81 -3.88
C ALA A 311 -0.66 3.29 -4.16
N HIS A 312 0.30 2.70 -3.45
CA HIS A 312 1.72 3.02 -3.55
C HIS A 312 2.40 2.07 -4.52
N ARG A 313 3.22 2.62 -5.41
CA ARG A 313 4.03 1.86 -6.35
C ARG A 313 5.25 1.25 -5.64
N GLY A 314 5.54 -0.01 -5.93
CA GLY A 314 6.75 -0.70 -5.50
C GLY A 314 7.32 -1.65 -6.56
N TRP A 315 8.28 -2.47 -6.15
CA TRP A 315 8.90 -3.48 -6.99
C TRP A 315 8.58 -4.89 -6.52
N GLY A 316 8.07 -5.74 -7.42
CA GLY A 316 7.98 -7.18 -7.19
C GLY A 316 9.37 -7.84 -7.22
N PRO A 317 9.45 -9.14 -6.91
CA PRO A 317 10.74 -9.82 -6.71
C PRO A 317 11.65 -9.80 -7.96
N ASP A 318 11.06 -9.71 -9.14
CA ASP A 318 11.71 -9.68 -10.45
C ASP A 318 11.72 -8.29 -11.13
N GLY A 319 11.43 -7.22 -10.37
CA GLY A 319 11.40 -5.85 -10.88
C GLY A 319 10.11 -5.48 -11.61
N ARG A 320 9.09 -6.36 -11.64
CA ARG A 320 7.76 -5.96 -12.11
C ARG A 320 7.20 -4.85 -11.21
N THR A 321 6.43 -3.94 -11.80
CA THR A 321 5.72 -2.92 -11.02
C THR A 321 4.55 -3.56 -10.28
N ILE A 322 4.41 -3.21 -9.01
CA ILE A 322 3.31 -3.61 -8.13
C ILE A 322 2.68 -2.35 -7.50
N TYR A 323 1.40 -2.46 -7.13
CA TYR A 323 0.69 -1.46 -6.35
C TYR A 323 0.14 -2.08 -5.09
N TYR A 324 0.29 -1.41 -3.96
CA TYR A 324 -0.21 -1.87 -2.67
C TYR A 324 -0.91 -0.75 -1.90
N ILE A 325 -1.86 -1.12 -1.07
CA ILE A 325 -2.43 -0.25 -0.04
C ILE A 325 -1.88 -0.64 1.32
N VAL A 326 -2.19 0.12 2.38
CA VAL A 326 -1.83 -0.24 3.76
C VAL A 326 -3.07 -0.13 4.63
N THR A 327 -3.42 -1.21 5.32
CA THR A 327 -4.71 -1.32 6.03
C THR A 327 -4.57 -1.36 7.54
N ASP A 328 -3.55 -2.07 8.03
CA ASP A 328 -3.20 -2.14 9.44
C ASP A 328 -1.72 -2.48 9.65
N ALA A 329 -1.22 -2.23 10.86
CA ALA A 329 0.16 -2.53 11.21
C ALA A 329 0.36 -2.78 12.71
N THR A 330 1.50 -3.37 13.04
CA THR A 330 2.06 -3.43 14.39
C THR A 330 3.54 -3.04 14.35
N PRO A 331 4.10 -2.37 15.37
CA PRO A 331 3.43 -1.88 16.58
C PRO A 331 2.58 -0.63 16.33
N SER A 332 1.88 -0.17 17.36
CA SER A 332 0.95 0.97 17.29
C SER A 332 1.62 2.29 16.87
N GLY A 333 2.92 2.46 17.12
CA GLY A 333 3.68 3.65 16.71
C GLY A 333 3.67 3.86 15.19
N PRO A 334 4.27 2.96 14.38
CA PRO A 334 4.16 2.98 12.92
C PRO A 334 2.73 3.00 12.41
N ALA A 335 1.82 2.21 12.99
CA ALA A 335 0.41 2.22 12.60
C ALA A 335 -0.21 3.64 12.70
N GLY A 336 0.00 4.30 13.84
CA GLY A 336 -0.47 5.66 14.08
C GLY A 336 0.19 6.70 13.17
N MET A 337 1.47 6.56 12.85
CA MET A 337 2.15 7.45 11.90
C MET A 337 1.56 7.35 10.49
N MET A 338 1.28 6.12 10.03
CA MET A 338 0.66 5.88 8.72
C MET A 338 -0.83 6.26 8.69
N GLY A 339 -1.48 6.38 9.86
CA GLY A 339 -2.92 6.60 9.97
C GLY A 339 -3.74 5.34 9.67
N VAL A 340 -3.19 4.16 9.98
CA VAL A 340 -3.84 2.86 9.77
C VAL A 340 -4.18 2.20 11.11
N VAL A 341 -4.98 1.14 11.07
CA VAL A 341 -5.39 0.41 12.28
C VAL A 341 -4.17 -0.22 12.96
N SER A 342 -4.11 -0.15 14.29
CA SER A 342 -3.13 -0.90 15.07
C SER A 342 -3.64 -2.33 15.28
N SER A 343 -2.91 -3.33 14.79
CA SER A 343 -3.23 -4.75 14.96
C SER A 343 -2.08 -5.51 15.65
N PRO A 344 -1.96 -5.44 16.99
CA PRO A 344 -0.94 -6.16 17.75
C PRO A 344 -0.88 -7.67 17.48
N THR A 345 -2.01 -8.30 17.15
CA THR A 345 -2.10 -9.74 16.85
C THR A 345 -1.24 -10.13 15.64
N SER A 346 -1.04 -9.23 14.66
CA SER A 346 -0.15 -9.46 13.52
C SER A 346 1.30 -9.75 13.92
N ALA A 347 1.75 -9.37 15.12
CA ALA A 347 3.10 -9.69 15.62
C ALA A 347 3.35 -11.20 15.69
N ARG A 348 2.29 -12.01 15.85
CA ARG A 348 2.35 -13.49 15.83
C ARG A 348 2.85 -14.05 14.51
N LEU A 349 2.87 -13.24 13.45
CA LEU A 349 3.32 -13.64 12.12
C LEU A 349 4.84 -13.48 11.90
N ILE A 350 5.58 -12.84 12.82
CA ILE A 350 7.01 -12.50 12.59
C ILE A 350 7.90 -13.69 12.23
N ALA A 351 7.62 -14.86 12.78
CA ALA A 351 8.33 -16.11 12.47
C ALA A 351 7.50 -17.10 11.65
N ASN A 352 6.30 -16.72 11.22
CA ASN A 352 5.37 -17.57 10.48
C ASN A 352 5.50 -17.33 8.96
N SER A 353 5.27 -18.36 8.15
CA SER A 353 5.27 -18.26 6.69
C SER A 353 4.13 -17.44 6.12
N ALA A 354 3.06 -17.20 6.88
CA ALA A 354 1.95 -16.36 6.46
C ALA A 354 2.35 -14.89 6.29
N ALA A 355 3.52 -14.47 6.81
CA ALA A 355 4.13 -13.19 6.45
C ALA A 355 5.38 -13.40 5.58
N VAL A 356 5.50 -12.57 4.55
CA VAL A 356 6.58 -12.59 3.56
C VAL A 356 7.46 -11.37 3.72
N ASP A 357 8.69 -11.43 3.21
CA ASP A 357 9.64 -10.34 3.41
C ASP A 357 9.37 -9.18 2.43
N LEU A 358 9.48 -7.95 2.94
CA LEU A 358 9.53 -6.73 2.12
C LEU A 358 10.73 -5.90 2.57
N PHE A 359 11.52 -5.44 1.61
CA PHE A 359 12.74 -4.70 1.86
C PHE A 359 12.53 -3.21 1.56
N GLN A 360 12.74 -2.35 2.57
CA GLN A 360 12.55 -0.90 2.50
C GLN A 360 13.89 -0.18 2.67
N PHE A 361 14.09 0.91 1.93
CA PHE A 361 15.32 1.70 2.01
C PHE A 361 15.24 2.79 3.08
N LYS A 362 16.27 2.88 3.93
CA LYS A 362 16.37 3.90 5.00
C LYS A 362 17.36 5.03 4.69
N ASN A 363 18.10 4.93 3.58
CA ASN A 363 19.03 5.94 3.07
C ASN A 363 19.29 5.74 1.56
N GLY A 364 20.13 6.59 0.97
CA GLY A 364 20.55 6.51 -0.43
C GLY A 364 19.66 7.34 -1.36
N LEU A 365 19.19 6.73 -2.44
CA LEU A 365 18.39 7.38 -3.47
C LEU A 365 17.06 7.88 -2.88
N THR A 366 16.83 9.18 -2.89
CA THR A 366 15.59 9.81 -2.40
C THR A 366 14.43 9.42 -3.31
N GLY A 367 13.25 9.15 -2.78
CA GLY A 367 12.14 8.66 -3.59
C GLY A 367 10.82 8.54 -2.82
N THR A 368 9.89 7.80 -3.41
CA THR A 368 8.49 7.71 -2.94
C THR A 368 8.25 6.60 -1.91
N GLY A 369 9.31 5.92 -1.47
CA GLY A 369 9.24 4.88 -0.46
C GLY A 369 8.86 5.43 0.93
N PRO A 370 8.44 4.55 1.87
CA PRO A 370 7.86 4.97 3.15
C PRO A 370 8.76 5.86 4.01
N LEU A 371 10.07 5.76 3.84
CA LEU A 371 11.09 6.54 4.57
C LEU A 371 11.70 7.69 3.75
N GLY A 372 11.11 8.03 2.59
CA GLY A 372 11.59 9.09 1.71
C GLY A 372 12.73 8.67 0.78
N PHE A 373 13.00 7.38 0.66
CA PHE A 373 13.98 6.80 -0.27
C PHE A 373 13.28 6.00 -1.36
N GLN A 374 14.02 5.30 -2.22
CA GLN A 374 13.40 4.50 -3.28
C GLN A 374 12.34 3.52 -2.75
N PRO A 375 11.33 3.15 -3.57
CA PRO A 375 10.33 2.17 -3.19
C PRO A 375 10.93 0.83 -2.79
N GLY A 376 10.18 0.10 -1.97
CA GLY A 376 10.59 -1.20 -1.49
C GLY A 376 10.52 -2.30 -2.56
N ILE A 377 11.19 -3.41 -2.26
CA ILE A 377 11.20 -4.63 -3.05
C ILE A 377 10.48 -5.73 -2.26
N ALA A 378 9.46 -6.34 -2.86
CA ALA A 378 8.72 -7.45 -2.27
C ALA A 378 9.37 -8.79 -2.60
N ALA A 379 9.42 -9.72 -1.64
CA ALA A 379 9.92 -11.07 -1.88
C ALA A 379 8.93 -12.00 -2.61
N GLY A 380 7.68 -11.55 -2.79
CA GLY A 380 6.63 -12.25 -3.54
C GLY A 380 5.59 -11.24 -4.01
N ALA A 381 4.94 -11.53 -5.13
CA ALA A 381 3.89 -10.72 -5.76
C ALA A 381 2.69 -11.61 -6.16
N PRO A 382 1.52 -11.04 -6.51
CA PRO A 382 0.37 -11.86 -6.86
C PRO A 382 0.69 -12.77 -8.06
N GLY A 383 0.15 -13.98 -8.01
CA GLY A 383 0.52 -15.07 -8.92
C GLY A 383 1.73 -15.90 -8.47
N ASP A 384 2.54 -15.44 -7.52
CA ASP A 384 3.62 -16.22 -6.95
C ASP A 384 3.10 -17.16 -5.84
N ALA A 385 3.64 -18.38 -5.78
CA ALA A 385 3.22 -19.38 -4.77
C ALA A 385 3.55 -18.94 -3.33
N ASN A 386 4.48 -18.00 -3.17
CA ASN A 386 4.90 -17.44 -1.90
C ASN A 386 4.31 -16.05 -1.63
N TYR A 387 3.22 -15.64 -2.31
CA TYR A 387 2.55 -14.38 -2.03
C TYR A 387 1.80 -14.38 -0.68
N SER A 388 1.85 -13.23 0.00
CA SER A 388 1.01 -12.87 1.14
C SER A 388 0.88 -11.34 1.24
N PRO A 389 -0.29 -10.81 1.65
CA PRO A 389 -0.44 -9.39 1.97
C PRO A 389 0.28 -8.97 3.27
N MET A 390 0.70 -9.92 4.11
CA MET A 390 1.35 -9.63 5.38
C MET A 390 2.86 -9.53 5.20
N TRP A 391 3.44 -8.38 5.52
CA TRP A 391 4.85 -8.13 5.32
C TRP A 391 5.66 -8.08 6.60
N ARG A 392 6.76 -8.82 6.60
CA ARG A 392 7.87 -8.67 7.54
C ARG A 392 8.84 -7.67 6.94
N ILE A 393 8.99 -6.52 7.61
CA ILE A 393 9.79 -5.44 7.06
C ILE A 393 11.26 -5.64 7.38
N PHE A 394 12.08 -5.61 6.34
CA PHE A 394 13.54 -5.52 6.40
C PHE A 394 13.99 -4.14 5.92
N MET A 395 14.99 -3.58 6.58
CA MET A 395 15.57 -2.29 6.27
C MET A 395 16.89 -2.46 5.52
N ILE A 396 16.95 -1.90 4.32
CA ILE A 396 18.16 -1.78 3.52
C ILE A 396 18.83 -0.44 3.84
N GLY A 397 20.12 -0.49 4.19
CA GLY A 397 20.99 0.68 4.27
C GLY A 397 22.17 0.56 3.34
N TRP A 398 22.40 1.56 2.50
CA TRP A 398 23.66 1.78 1.82
C TRP A 398 24.77 2.05 2.82
N GLU A 399 25.91 1.37 2.67
CA GLU A 399 27.12 1.63 3.46
C GLU A 399 27.69 3.02 3.13
N ASN A 400 27.70 3.37 1.84
CA ASN A 400 27.94 4.73 1.37
C ASN A 400 26.71 5.26 0.60
N PRO A 401 25.90 6.16 1.19
CA PRO A 401 24.71 6.71 0.52
C PRO A 401 25.00 7.45 -0.79
N ASP A 402 26.20 8.00 -0.97
CA ASP A 402 26.58 8.73 -2.19
C ASP A 402 26.77 7.80 -3.40
N ASP A 403 26.99 6.50 -3.14
CA ASP A 403 27.13 5.46 -4.17
C ASP A 403 25.77 4.79 -4.49
N ALA A 404 24.68 5.28 -3.90
CA ALA A 404 23.37 4.65 -4.02
C ALA A 404 22.87 4.65 -5.47
N GLN A 405 22.35 3.50 -5.88
CA GLN A 405 21.75 3.26 -7.19
C GLN A 405 20.36 2.66 -7.03
N LEU A 406 19.56 2.71 -8.10
CA LEU A 406 18.26 2.06 -8.12
C LEU A 406 18.45 0.53 -8.03
N LEU A 407 17.78 -0.11 -7.07
CA LEU A 407 17.68 -1.57 -6.99
C LEU A 407 16.21 -1.95 -7.20
N GLU A 408 15.93 -2.78 -8.21
CA GLU A 408 14.56 -3.13 -8.59
C GLU A 408 14.23 -4.59 -8.27
N THR A 409 15.24 -5.46 -8.14
CA THR A 409 15.03 -6.91 -7.98
C THR A 409 15.66 -7.46 -6.70
N ILE A 410 15.17 -8.63 -6.27
CA ILE A 410 15.79 -9.39 -5.18
C ILE A 410 17.22 -9.81 -5.55
N ASP A 411 17.49 -10.11 -6.82
CA ASP A 411 18.82 -10.49 -7.30
C ASP A 411 19.82 -9.32 -7.20
N ASP A 412 19.39 -8.09 -7.55
CA ASP A 412 20.23 -6.90 -7.39
C ASP A 412 20.55 -6.67 -5.91
N MET A 413 19.53 -6.73 -5.05
CA MET A 413 19.70 -6.58 -3.61
C MET A 413 20.66 -7.62 -3.03
N ASN A 414 20.51 -8.90 -3.39
CA ASN A 414 21.40 -9.96 -2.92
C ASN A 414 22.84 -9.74 -3.39
N ALA A 415 23.04 -9.38 -4.66
CA ALA A 415 24.37 -9.10 -5.20
C ALA A 415 25.06 -7.92 -4.47
N TYR A 416 24.32 -6.85 -4.16
CA TYR A 416 24.86 -5.70 -3.45
C TYR A 416 25.13 -6.01 -1.97
N SER A 417 24.31 -6.85 -1.35
CA SER A 417 24.55 -7.31 0.02
C SER A 417 25.78 -8.21 0.11
N GLU A 418 25.95 -9.16 -0.81
CA GLU A 418 27.13 -10.03 -0.90
C GLU A 418 28.42 -9.24 -1.16
N ALA A 419 28.33 -8.15 -1.93
CA ALA A 419 29.44 -7.23 -2.17
C ALA A 419 29.74 -6.30 -0.98
N GLY A 420 28.93 -6.31 0.08
CA GLY A 420 29.08 -5.43 1.24
C GLY A 420 28.77 -3.96 0.94
N LEU A 421 27.97 -3.68 -0.08
CA LEU A 421 27.54 -2.32 -0.45
C LEU A 421 26.29 -1.86 0.31
N ILE A 422 25.47 -2.83 0.72
CA ILE A 422 24.28 -2.60 1.52
C ILE A 422 24.22 -3.56 2.71
N ASN A 423 23.68 -3.08 3.82
CA ASN A 423 23.24 -3.91 4.94
C ASN A 423 21.74 -4.12 4.89
N ILE A 424 21.30 -5.30 5.36
CA ILE A 424 19.89 -5.67 5.45
C ILE A 424 19.63 -6.19 6.86
N GLY A 425 18.65 -5.60 7.55
CA GLY A 425 18.29 -6.01 8.91
C GLY A 425 16.79 -5.95 9.14
N ILE A 426 16.27 -6.84 9.97
CA ILE A 426 14.85 -6.83 10.33
C ILE A 426 14.48 -5.52 11.05
N ALA A 427 13.35 -4.92 10.68
CA ALA A 427 12.87 -3.72 11.32
C ALA A 427 12.32 -4.02 12.71
N ARG A 428 12.81 -3.27 13.72
CA ARG A 428 12.38 -3.36 15.12
C ARG A 428 12.06 -1.97 15.68
N PRO A 429 11.03 -1.26 15.16
CA PRO A 429 10.63 0.03 15.69
C PRO A 429 10.23 -0.14 17.16
N MET A 430 10.82 0.65 18.05
CA MET A 430 10.63 0.54 19.50
C MET A 430 10.88 -0.88 20.03
N ASP A 431 11.90 -1.57 19.50
CA ASP A 431 12.27 -2.95 19.87
C ASP A 431 11.15 -3.99 19.74
N SER A 432 10.13 -3.70 18.92
CA SER A 432 8.93 -4.53 18.77
C SER A 432 8.90 -5.23 17.40
N ASP A 433 8.16 -6.34 17.31
CA ASP A 433 7.90 -7.01 16.03
C ASP A 433 7.15 -6.06 15.08
N HIS A 434 7.64 -5.93 13.83
CA HIS A 434 7.03 -5.07 12.83
C HIS A 434 6.44 -5.90 11.70
N ILE A 435 5.10 -5.88 11.64
CA ILE A 435 4.32 -6.49 10.57
C ILE A 435 3.36 -5.43 10.04
N VAL A 436 3.21 -5.39 8.72
CA VAL A 436 2.30 -4.47 8.04
C VAL A 436 1.42 -5.28 7.11
N ASN A 437 0.11 -5.04 7.15
CA ASN A 437 -0.85 -5.59 6.22
C ASN A 437 -0.92 -4.65 5.00
N CYS A 438 -0.37 -5.11 3.89
CA CYS A 438 -0.24 -4.37 2.65
C CYS A 438 -0.68 -5.22 1.46
N PRO A 439 -1.99 -5.41 1.25
CA PRO A 439 -2.47 -6.17 0.12
C PRO A 439 -2.10 -5.49 -1.19
N PHE A 440 -1.68 -6.33 -2.16
CA PHE A 440 -1.51 -5.87 -3.53
C PHE A 440 -2.86 -5.71 -4.21
N ILE A 441 -2.94 -4.70 -5.06
CA ILE A 441 -4.16 -4.38 -5.81
C ILE A 441 -3.78 -3.90 -7.21
N ASP A 442 -4.72 -4.04 -8.15
CA ASP A 442 -4.68 -3.30 -9.41
C ASP A 442 -5.55 -2.03 -9.27
N PRO A 443 -4.96 -0.82 -9.22
CA PRO A 443 -5.73 0.42 -9.15
C PRO A 443 -6.38 0.80 -10.49
N PHE A 444 -6.21 0.00 -11.55
CA PHE A 444 -6.71 0.30 -12.91
C PHE A 444 -7.71 -0.72 -13.45
N GLN A 445 -8.23 -1.61 -12.60
CA GLN A 445 -9.18 -2.66 -12.99
C GLN A 445 -10.56 -2.14 -13.40
#